data_AF-A0A7X7KWB2-F1
#
_entry.id   AF-A0A7X7KWB2-F1
#
_cell.length_a   1.000
_cell.length_b   1.000
_cell.length_c   1.000
_cell.angle_alpha   90.00
_cell.angle_beta   90.00
_cell.angle_gamma   90.00
#
_symmetry.space_group_name_H-M   'P 1'
#
loop_
_entity.id
_entity.type
_entity.pdbx_description
1 polymer ?
#
loop_
_entity_poly.entity_id
_entity_poly.type
_entity_poly.pdbx_seq_one_letter_code
_entity_poly.pdbx_strand_id
1 'polypeptide(L)'
;SFASLGSGLVRLDAFDWFGKVTELMATHKPGTVVVTLGANDNQTLLSDAGATVARGSPAWSEAYSARLARMMDLFAAQGARRVIWILLPDMQQPAHDRYAQLFNQLLAGAAQERPFVTLYDPRPLLRRRTKAAYTATLVGSSGQIIQVRAADGIHLSREGAALLADAVIKTYWP
;
A
#
# COMPACT_ATOMS: atom_id res chain seq x y z
N SER A 1 13.92 8.06 3.93
CA SER A 1 12.84 7.06 3.85
C SER A 1 11.86 7.33 4.97
N PHE A 2 10.55 7.39 4.69
CA PHE A 2 9.51 7.60 5.72
C PHE A 2 9.05 6.30 6.40
N ALA A 3 9.64 5.16 6.02
CA ALA A 3 9.28 3.84 6.58
C ALA A 3 9.46 3.75 8.10
N SER A 4 10.40 4.52 8.68
CA SER A 4 10.67 4.52 10.13
C SER A 4 9.67 5.32 10.97
N LEU A 5 8.80 6.13 10.36
CA LEU A 5 7.80 6.91 11.10
C LEU A 5 6.68 6.04 11.69
N GLY A 6 6.45 4.84 11.13
CA GLY A 6 5.35 3.97 11.58
C GLY A 6 3.95 4.59 11.41
N SER A 7 3.83 5.62 10.57
CA SER A 7 2.58 6.34 10.30
C SER A 7 2.00 5.99 8.93
N GLY A 8 0.76 6.42 8.70
CA GLY A 8 0.02 6.30 7.45
C GLY A 8 -1.24 7.17 7.51
N LEU A 9 -2.22 6.92 6.63
CA LEU A 9 -3.42 7.75 6.54
C LEU A 9 -4.33 7.65 7.77
N VAL A 10 -4.14 6.66 8.65
CA VAL A 10 -4.91 6.54 9.89
C VAL A 10 -4.42 7.52 10.96
N ARG A 11 -3.13 7.90 10.94
CA ARG A 11 -2.45 8.75 11.94
C ARG A 11 -1.95 10.07 11.34
N LEU A 12 -2.88 10.90 10.87
CA LEU A 12 -2.56 12.24 10.35
C LEU A 12 -2.04 13.19 11.43
N ASP A 13 -2.33 12.88 12.70
CA ASP A 13 -1.75 13.55 13.88
C ASP A 13 -0.25 13.27 14.04
N ALA A 14 0.24 12.14 13.54
CA ALA A 14 1.65 11.78 13.59
C ALA A 14 2.44 12.33 12.38
N PHE A 15 1.82 12.39 11.21
CA PHE A 15 2.43 12.96 10.00
C PHE A 15 1.37 13.39 8.99
N ASP A 16 1.51 14.62 8.47
CA ASP A 16 0.61 15.14 7.42
C ASP A 16 0.99 14.57 6.05
N TRP A 17 0.46 13.38 5.75
CA TRP A 17 0.63 12.73 4.45
C TRP A 17 0.01 13.53 3.30
N PHE A 18 -1.08 14.28 3.53
CA PHE A 18 -1.71 15.09 2.50
C PHE A 18 -0.84 16.30 2.13
N GLY A 19 -0.31 16.99 3.14
CA GLY A 19 0.67 18.07 2.94
C GLY A 19 1.91 17.57 2.22
N LYS A 20 2.46 16.42 2.64
CA LYS A 20 3.67 15.86 2.02
C LYS A 20 3.44 15.47 0.56
N VAL A 21 2.31 14.84 0.24
CA VAL A 21 1.97 14.51 -1.15
C VAL A 21 1.79 15.77 -1.99
N THR A 22 1.12 16.80 -1.45
CA THR A 22 0.95 18.09 -2.14
C THR A 22 2.30 18.72 -2.49
N GLU A 23 3.25 18.74 -1.55
CA GLU A 23 4.61 19.23 -1.76
C GLU A 23 5.34 18.44 -2.88
N LEU A 24 5.29 17.10 -2.82
CA LEU A 24 5.97 16.24 -3.80
C LEU A 24 5.38 16.40 -5.21
N MET A 25 4.06 16.49 -5.32
CA MET A 25 3.37 16.70 -6.59
C MET A 25 3.70 18.07 -7.19
N ALA A 26 3.71 19.13 -6.39
CA ALA A 26 4.07 20.47 -6.86
C ALA A 26 5.53 20.55 -7.33
N THR A 27 6.43 19.87 -6.61
CA THR A 27 7.88 19.88 -6.90
C THR A 27 8.22 19.08 -8.14
N HIS A 28 7.74 17.84 -8.24
CA HIS A 28 8.16 16.90 -9.29
C HIS A 28 7.19 16.82 -10.48
N LYS A 29 5.94 17.28 -10.31
CA LYS A 29 4.87 17.28 -11.33
C LYS A 29 4.76 15.95 -12.10
N PRO A 30 4.71 14.79 -11.40
CA PRO A 30 4.73 13.50 -12.07
C PRO A 30 3.40 13.24 -12.81
N GLY A 31 3.48 12.73 -14.04
CA GLY A 31 2.30 12.23 -14.77
C GLY A 31 1.81 10.87 -14.27
N THR A 32 2.69 10.06 -13.66
CA THR A 32 2.38 8.76 -13.07
C THR A 32 2.94 8.70 -11.65
N VAL A 33 2.11 8.27 -10.69
CA VAL A 33 2.51 8.08 -9.29
C VAL A 33 2.41 6.60 -8.94
N VAL A 34 3.44 6.05 -8.30
CA VAL A 34 3.42 4.69 -7.73
C VAL A 34 3.35 4.80 -6.21
N VAL A 35 2.36 4.15 -5.59
CA VAL A 35 2.07 4.28 -4.15
C VAL A 35 2.25 2.95 -3.45
N THR A 36 3.07 2.95 -2.39
CA THR A 36 3.20 1.86 -1.41
C THR A 36 2.92 2.42 -0.02
N LEU A 37 1.66 2.39 0.41
CA LEU A 37 1.21 2.90 1.70
C LEU A 37 0.05 2.04 2.22
N GLY A 38 -0.01 1.80 3.53
CA GLY A 38 -1.12 1.11 4.18
C GLY A 38 -0.71 0.16 5.30
N ALA A 39 0.52 -0.38 5.28
CA ALA A 39 0.93 -1.42 6.24
C ALA A 39 0.89 -0.96 7.71
N ASN A 40 1.14 0.33 7.96
CA ASN A 40 1.12 0.92 9.29
C ASN A 40 -0.27 1.33 9.77
N ASP A 41 -1.29 1.25 8.91
CA ASP A 41 -2.59 1.87 9.18
C ASP A 41 -3.52 0.99 10.03
N ASN A 42 -3.07 -0.16 10.51
CA ASN A 42 -3.81 -1.01 11.44
C ASN A 42 -3.81 -0.46 12.88
N GLN A 43 -4.26 0.77 13.05
CA GLN A 43 -4.30 1.49 14.34
C GLN A 43 -5.68 2.11 14.56
N THR A 44 -5.94 2.54 15.78
CA THR A 44 -7.11 3.37 16.09
C THR A 44 -7.06 4.67 15.27
N LEU A 45 -8.20 5.06 14.69
CA LEU A 45 -8.30 6.27 13.87
C LEU A 45 -8.74 7.44 14.75
N LEU A 46 -8.02 8.55 14.68
CA LEU A 46 -8.50 9.83 15.21
C LEU A 46 -9.26 10.53 14.08
N SER A 47 -10.56 10.75 14.26
CA SER A 47 -11.38 11.44 13.26
C SER A 47 -11.02 12.92 13.19
N ASP A 48 -11.40 13.57 12.10
CA ASP A 48 -11.15 15.01 11.92
C ASP A 48 -11.93 15.85 12.96
N ALA A 49 -12.97 15.28 13.58
CA ALA A 49 -13.71 15.86 14.70
C ALA A 49 -13.07 15.58 16.08
N GLY A 50 -11.87 14.97 16.13
CA GLY A 50 -11.15 14.65 17.36
C GLY A 50 -11.66 13.41 18.09
N ALA A 51 -12.56 12.63 17.50
CA ALA A 51 -13.09 11.41 18.11
C ALA A 51 -12.21 10.20 17.81
N THR A 52 -11.98 9.37 18.82
CA THR A 52 -11.24 8.11 18.69
C THR A 52 -12.19 7.03 18.14
N VAL A 53 -11.90 6.53 16.94
CA VAL A 53 -12.68 5.49 16.24
C VAL A 53 -11.94 4.16 16.34
N ALA A 54 -12.59 3.19 16.98
CA ALA A 54 -12.01 1.89 17.27
C ALA A 54 -11.63 1.13 16.00
N ARG A 55 -10.38 0.65 15.96
CA ARG A 55 -9.83 -0.17 14.87
C ARG A 55 -10.73 -1.37 14.56
N GLY A 56 -11.05 -1.56 13.28
CA GLY A 56 -11.86 -2.69 12.81
C GLY A 56 -13.37 -2.53 12.98
N SER A 57 -13.86 -1.42 13.54
CA SER A 57 -15.29 -1.10 13.54
C SER A 57 -15.77 -0.66 12.14
N PRO A 58 -17.07 -0.75 11.83
CA PRO A 58 -17.62 -0.22 10.57
C PRO A 58 -17.29 1.27 10.36
N ALA A 59 -17.40 2.08 11.41
CA ALA A 59 -17.06 3.50 11.37
C ALA A 59 -15.57 3.75 11.05
N TRP A 60 -14.69 2.86 11.50
CA TRP A 60 -13.27 2.93 11.14
C TRP A 60 -13.06 2.68 9.65
N SER A 61 -13.71 1.65 9.10
CA SER A 61 -13.61 1.32 7.68
C SER A 61 -14.17 2.44 6.79
N GLU A 62 -15.28 3.06 7.19
CA GLU A 62 -15.87 4.21 6.50
C GLU A 62 -14.92 5.43 6.51
N ALA A 63 -14.46 5.84 7.69
CA ALA A 63 -13.56 6.98 7.84
C ALA A 63 -12.23 6.75 7.10
N TYR A 64 -11.68 5.55 7.16
CA TYR A 64 -10.44 5.21 6.48
C TYR A 64 -10.63 5.15 4.94
N SER A 65 -11.76 4.64 4.45
CA SER A 65 -12.10 4.65 3.03
C SER A 65 -12.21 6.07 2.48
N ALA A 66 -12.81 6.99 3.25
CA ALA A 66 -12.87 8.41 2.88
C ALA A 66 -11.46 9.03 2.76
N ARG A 67 -10.50 8.64 3.63
CA ARG A 67 -9.11 9.11 3.53
C ARG A 67 -8.37 8.53 2.32
N LEU A 68 -8.59 7.26 2.00
CA LEU A 68 -8.05 6.63 0.79
C LEU A 68 -8.56 7.35 -0.46
N ALA A 69 -9.87 7.55 -0.55
CA ALA A 69 -10.52 8.30 -1.62
C ALA A 69 -9.93 9.71 -1.78
N ARG A 70 -9.85 10.47 -0.68
CA ARG A 70 -9.27 11.83 -0.68
C ARG A 70 -7.81 11.84 -1.14
N MET A 71 -7.01 10.83 -0.76
CA MET A 71 -5.60 10.76 -1.18
C MET A 71 -5.48 10.48 -2.68
N MET A 72 -6.32 9.58 -3.22
CA MET A 72 -6.37 9.34 -4.66
C MET A 72 -6.77 10.61 -5.43
N ASP A 73 -7.81 11.30 -4.97
CA ASP A 73 -8.29 12.53 -5.60
C ASP A 73 -7.24 13.65 -5.55
N LEU A 74 -6.45 13.72 -4.47
CA LEU A 74 -5.34 14.66 -4.35
C LEU A 74 -4.31 14.46 -5.47
N PHE A 75 -3.93 13.22 -5.80
CA PHE A 75 -2.99 12.97 -6.89
C PHE A 75 -3.53 13.48 -8.23
N ALA A 76 -4.79 13.18 -8.55
CA ALA A 76 -5.43 13.64 -9.78
C ALA A 76 -5.56 15.16 -9.84
N ALA A 77 -6.00 15.79 -8.75
CA ALA A 77 -6.13 17.24 -8.64
C ALA A 77 -4.77 17.96 -8.82
N GLN A 78 -3.66 17.30 -8.45
CA GLN A 78 -2.30 17.81 -8.62
C GLN A 78 -1.65 17.39 -9.95
N GLY A 79 -2.44 16.87 -10.91
CA GLY A 79 -2.00 16.63 -12.28
C GLY A 79 -1.48 15.23 -12.59
N ALA A 80 -1.54 14.28 -11.64
CA ALA A 80 -1.26 12.88 -11.95
C ALA A 80 -2.34 12.35 -12.92
N ARG A 81 -1.91 11.78 -14.04
CA ARG A 81 -2.80 11.12 -15.03
C ARG A 81 -3.01 9.65 -14.72
N ARG A 82 -2.10 9.05 -13.93
CA ARG A 82 -2.15 7.65 -13.53
C ARG A 82 -1.62 7.51 -12.10
N VAL A 83 -2.32 6.74 -11.29
CA VAL A 83 -1.87 6.32 -9.96
C VAL A 83 -1.83 4.79 -9.95
N ILE A 84 -0.69 4.20 -9.67
CA ILE A 84 -0.54 2.76 -9.48
C ILE A 84 -0.39 2.52 -7.98
N TRP A 85 -1.44 2.02 -7.33
CA TRP A 85 -1.40 1.72 -5.91
C TRP A 85 -1.12 0.24 -5.71
N ILE A 86 0.02 -0.08 -5.08
CA ILE A 86 0.43 -1.45 -4.81
C ILE A 86 -0.37 -1.97 -3.61
N LEU A 87 -1.08 -3.08 -3.81
CA LEU A 87 -1.79 -3.78 -2.74
C LEU A 87 -0.81 -4.33 -1.70
N LEU A 88 -1.26 -4.49 -0.46
CA LEU A 88 -0.45 -5.16 0.56
C LEU A 88 -0.31 -6.66 0.23
N PRO A 89 0.91 -7.23 0.31
CA PRO A 89 1.12 -8.67 0.15
C PRO A 89 0.58 -9.45 1.36
N ASP A 90 0.60 -10.78 1.27
CA ASP A 90 0.29 -11.62 2.45
C ASP A 90 1.27 -11.34 3.58
N MET A 91 0.84 -11.46 4.83
CA MET A 91 1.70 -11.22 6.00
C MET A 91 1.94 -12.53 6.77
N GLN A 92 3.07 -12.63 7.47
CA GLN A 92 3.41 -13.85 8.19
C GLN A 92 2.43 -14.15 9.32
N GLN A 93 2.06 -13.12 10.10
CA GLN A 93 1.15 -13.29 11.23
C GLN A 93 -0.30 -13.14 10.78
N PRO A 94 -1.22 -14.03 11.23
CA PRO A 94 -2.62 -14.00 10.84
C PRO A 94 -3.33 -12.67 11.10
N ALA A 95 -2.97 -11.96 12.17
CA ALA A 95 -3.57 -10.66 12.49
C ALA A 95 -3.20 -9.58 11.46
N HIS A 96 -1.94 -9.54 11.03
CA HIS A 96 -1.49 -8.61 9.97
C HIS A 96 -2.03 -9.01 8.61
N ASP A 97 -2.17 -10.32 8.34
CA ASP A 97 -2.69 -10.80 7.06
C ASP A 97 -4.17 -10.46 6.89
N ARG A 98 -4.99 -10.67 7.94
CA ARG A 98 -6.40 -10.23 7.94
C ARG A 98 -6.52 -8.73 7.73
N TYR A 99 -5.64 -7.94 8.35
CA TYR A 99 -5.62 -6.50 8.11
C TYR A 99 -5.25 -6.17 6.66
N ALA A 100 -4.23 -6.81 6.08
CA ALA A 100 -3.83 -6.60 4.69
C ALA A 100 -4.99 -6.90 3.72
N GLN A 101 -5.76 -7.96 4.00
CA GLN A 101 -6.97 -8.30 3.25
C GLN A 101 -8.04 -7.20 3.37
N LEU A 102 -8.34 -6.73 4.59
CA LEU A 102 -9.28 -5.62 4.81
C LEU A 102 -8.82 -4.35 4.10
N PHE A 103 -7.56 -3.95 4.26
CA PHE A 103 -6.98 -2.78 3.60
C PHE A 103 -7.14 -2.87 2.08
N ASN A 104 -6.79 -4.02 1.48
CA ASN A 104 -6.91 -4.22 0.04
C ASN A 104 -8.37 -4.13 -0.44
N GLN A 105 -9.34 -4.60 0.36
CA GLN A 105 -10.76 -4.46 0.06
C GLN A 105 -11.23 -3.00 0.10
N LEU A 106 -10.86 -2.24 1.14
CA LEU A 106 -11.21 -0.82 1.26
C LEU A 106 -10.57 0.01 0.15
N LEU A 107 -9.31 -0.27 -0.18
CA LEU A 107 -8.60 0.36 -1.28
C LEU A 107 -9.26 0.07 -2.62
N ALA A 108 -9.70 -1.18 -2.85
CA ALA A 108 -10.45 -1.56 -4.04
C ALA A 108 -11.78 -0.83 -4.15
N GLY A 109 -12.54 -0.73 -3.06
CA GLY A 109 -13.78 0.04 -3.02
C GLY A 109 -13.56 1.52 -3.36
N ALA A 110 -12.58 2.17 -2.72
CA ALA A 110 -12.26 3.57 -3.00
C ALA A 110 -11.83 3.82 -4.46
N ALA A 111 -11.14 2.86 -5.08
CA ALA A 111 -10.67 2.99 -6.46
C ALA A 111 -11.78 2.83 -7.52
N GLN A 112 -12.95 2.25 -7.20
CA GLN A 112 -14.00 1.96 -8.19
C GLN A 112 -14.48 3.19 -8.96
N GLU A 113 -14.57 4.34 -8.30
CA GLU A 113 -15.02 5.60 -8.89
C GLU A 113 -13.86 6.42 -9.50
N ARG A 114 -12.63 5.89 -9.49
CA ARG A 114 -11.40 6.62 -9.81
C ARG A 114 -10.64 5.93 -10.92
N PRO A 115 -11.05 6.07 -12.19
CA PRO A 115 -10.50 5.31 -13.32
C PRO A 115 -9.01 5.60 -13.60
N PHE A 116 -8.47 6.70 -13.05
CA PHE A 116 -7.04 7.01 -13.10
C PHE A 116 -6.20 6.19 -12.10
N VAL A 117 -6.84 5.42 -11.21
CA VAL A 117 -6.18 4.53 -10.24
C VAL A 117 -6.17 3.11 -10.77
N THR A 118 -4.98 2.52 -10.83
CA THR A 118 -4.76 1.10 -11.12
C THR A 118 -4.24 0.43 -9.86
N LEU A 119 -4.87 -0.65 -9.45
CA LEU A 119 -4.41 -1.47 -8.34
C LEU A 119 -3.50 -2.58 -8.86
N TYR A 120 -2.30 -2.67 -8.30
CA TYR A 120 -1.36 -3.74 -8.65
C TYR A 120 -1.28 -4.73 -7.50
N ASP A 121 -1.64 -5.98 -7.76
CA ASP A 121 -1.55 -7.06 -6.78
C ASP A 121 -0.17 -7.74 -6.86
N PRO A 122 0.71 -7.57 -5.85
CA PRO A 122 2.01 -8.20 -5.85
C PRO A 122 1.98 -9.67 -5.39
N ARG A 123 0.85 -10.17 -4.87
CA ARG A 123 0.77 -11.52 -4.26
C ARG A 123 1.12 -12.65 -5.24
N PRO A 124 0.68 -12.66 -6.51
CA PRO A 124 1.09 -13.70 -7.45
C PRO A 124 2.61 -13.79 -7.66
N LEU A 125 3.31 -12.67 -7.54
CA LEU A 125 4.76 -12.59 -7.64
C LEU A 125 5.47 -13.05 -6.35
N LEU A 126 4.84 -12.81 -5.20
CA LEU A 126 5.42 -13.04 -3.88
C LEU A 126 4.99 -14.35 -3.23
N ARG A 127 4.15 -15.14 -3.90
CA ARG A 127 3.69 -16.47 -3.47
C ARG A 127 4.47 -17.57 -4.16
N ARG A 128 4.53 -18.74 -3.50
CA ARG A 128 4.95 -19.97 -4.19
C ARG A 128 3.84 -20.38 -5.14
N ARG A 129 4.19 -20.85 -6.34
CA ARG A 129 3.20 -21.38 -7.31
C ARG A 129 2.31 -22.48 -6.73
N THR A 130 2.82 -23.24 -5.75
CA THR A 130 2.13 -24.36 -5.10
C THR A 130 1.29 -23.96 -3.90
N LYS A 131 1.34 -22.69 -3.43
CA LYS A 131 0.64 -22.26 -2.23
C LYS A 131 0.26 -20.78 -2.28
N ALA A 132 -1.03 -20.49 -2.13
CA ALA A 132 -1.55 -19.13 -2.03
C ALA A 132 -1.41 -18.56 -0.60
N ALA A 133 -0.18 -18.46 -0.09
CA ALA A 133 0.08 -17.92 1.24
C ALA A 133 1.46 -17.26 1.33
N TYR A 134 1.69 -16.53 2.44
CA TYR A 134 2.98 -15.95 2.80
C TYR A 134 4.14 -16.95 2.65
N THR A 135 5.25 -16.45 2.12
CA THR A 135 6.55 -17.12 2.19
C THR A 135 7.66 -16.09 2.35
N ALA A 136 8.70 -16.44 3.12
CA ALA A 136 9.87 -15.58 3.27
C ALA A 136 10.83 -15.69 2.08
N THR A 137 10.75 -16.80 1.32
CA THR A 137 11.69 -17.12 0.25
C THR A 137 11.00 -17.70 -0.98
N LEU A 138 11.58 -17.42 -2.16
CA LEU A 138 11.18 -17.97 -3.45
C LEU A 138 12.37 -18.64 -4.14
N VAL A 139 12.09 -19.40 -5.19
CA VAL A 139 13.11 -19.90 -6.11
C VAL A 139 13.23 -18.90 -7.25
N GLY A 140 14.42 -18.32 -7.42
CA GLY A 140 14.76 -17.39 -8.50
C GLY A 140 14.89 -18.07 -9.85
N SER A 141 15.08 -17.27 -10.90
CA SER A 141 15.15 -17.74 -12.29
C SER A 141 16.30 -18.70 -12.59
N SER A 142 17.41 -18.61 -11.85
CA SER A 142 18.55 -19.54 -11.96
C SER A 142 18.49 -20.70 -10.95
N GLY A 143 17.35 -20.91 -10.28
CA GLY A 143 17.16 -21.99 -9.31
C GLY A 143 17.66 -21.71 -7.89
N GLN A 144 18.24 -20.54 -7.64
CA GLN A 144 18.69 -20.11 -6.31
C GLN A 144 17.52 -19.74 -5.40
N ILE A 145 17.66 -19.95 -4.10
CA ILE A 145 16.70 -19.44 -3.13
C ILE A 145 16.96 -17.94 -2.92
N ILE A 146 15.94 -17.12 -3.15
CA ILE A 146 15.95 -15.68 -2.86
C ILE A 146 15.09 -15.41 -1.64
N GLN A 147 15.58 -14.57 -0.73
CA GLN A 147 14.78 -14.02 0.34
C GLN A 147 13.95 -12.88 -0.21
N VAL A 148 12.62 -12.92 -0.06
CA VAL A 148 11.71 -11.88 -0.58
C VAL A 148 11.03 -11.08 0.52
N ARG A 149 11.16 -11.51 1.77
CA ARG A 149 10.62 -10.82 2.96
C ARG A 149 11.70 -10.56 3.99
N ALA A 150 11.55 -9.44 4.70
CA ALA A 150 12.34 -9.16 5.90
C ALA A 150 11.94 -10.10 7.05
N ALA A 151 12.76 -10.12 8.10
CA ALA A 151 12.57 -11.01 9.25
C ALA A 151 11.28 -10.74 10.05
N ASP A 152 10.72 -9.53 9.96
CA ASP A 152 9.47 -9.14 10.64
C ASP A 152 8.20 -9.73 10.01
N GLY A 153 8.30 -10.36 8.84
CA GLY A 153 7.16 -10.95 8.14
C GLY A 153 6.16 -9.94 7.57
N ILE A 154 6.52 -8.66 7.52
CA ILE A 154 5.74 -7.55 6.98
C ILE A 154 6.47 -6.96 5.76
N HIS A 155 7.71 -6.52 5.92
CA HIS A 155 8.44 -5.83 4.87
C HIS A 155 8.96 -6.78 3.77
N LEU A 156 9.18 -6.22 2.59
CA LEU A 156 9.97 -6.88 1.56
C LEU A 156 11.46 -6.82 1.94
N SER A 157 12.21 -7.85 1.57
CA SER A 157 13.67 -7.75 1.51
C SER A 157 14.08 -6.85 0.34
N ARG A 158 15.39 -6.56 0.22
CA ARG A 158 15.93 -5.82 -0.94
C ARG A 158 15.63 -6.56 -2.25
N GLU A 159 15.83 -7.86 -2.28
CA GLU A 159 15.60 -8.71 -3.46
C GLU A 159 14.10 -8.81 -3.78
N GLY A 160 13.24 -8.90 -2.76
CA GLY A 160 11.78 -8.89 -2.94
C GLY A 160 11.26 -7.56 -3.49
N ALA A 161 11.82 -6.45 -3.01
CA ALA A 161 11.49 -5.12 -3.51
C ALA A 161 11.97 -4.90 -4.95
N ALA A 162 13.16 -5.38 -5.30
CA ALA A 162 13.67 -5.35 -6.67
C ALA A 162 12.78 -6.17 -7.62
N LEU A 163 12.40 -7.39 -7.20
CA LEU A 163 11.50 -8.24 -7.97
C LEU A 163 10.15 -7.55 -8.24
N LEU A 164 9.57 -6.91 -7.22
CA LEU A 164 8.34 -6.13 -7.35
C LEU A 164 8.52 -4.93 -8.30
N ALA A 165 9.60 -4.17 -8.15
CA ALA A 165 9.88 -3.01 -8.98
C ALA A 165 10.01 -3.40 -10.47
N ASP A 166 10.79 -4.44 -10.77
CA ASP A 166 10.97 -4.96 -12.13
C ASP A 166 9.63 -5.40 -12.74
N ALA A 167 8.79 -6.06 -11.95
CA ALA A 167 7.48 -6.50 -12.40
C ALA A 167 6.54 -5.32 -12.70
N VAL A 168 6.51 -4.30 -11.83
CA VAL A 168 5.72 -3.07 -12.05
C VAL A 168 6.22 -2.31 -13.28
N ILE A 169 7.54 -2.15 -13.43
CA ILE A 169 8.15 -1.51 -14.61
C ILE A 169 7.73 -2.25 -15.87
N LYS A 170 7.93 -3.57 -15.92
CA LYS A 170 7.58 -4.40 -17.08
C LYS A 170 6.10 -4.35 -17.42
N THR A 171 5.21 -4.22 -16.43
CA THR A 171 3.77 -4.15 -16.66
C THR A 171 3.33 -2.81 -17.24
N TYR A 172 3.92 -1.68 -16.82
CA TYR A 172 3.39 -0.34 -17.13
C TYR A 172 4.31 0.54 -17.98
N TRP A 173 5.55 0.12 -18.21
CA TRP A 173 6.55 0.75 -19.09
C TRP A 173 7.23 -0.31 -19.99
N PRO A 174 6.46 -0.97 -20.88
CA PRO A 174 7.00 -1.96 -21.81
C PRO A 174 7.91 -1.36 -22.89
#